data_AF-A0A2E6HSL1-F1
#
_entry.id   AF-A0A2E6HSL1-F1
#
_cell.length_a   1.000
_cell.length_b   1.000
_cell.length_c   1.000
_cell.angle_alpha   90.00
_cell.angle_beta   90.00
_cell.angle_gamma   90.00
#
_symmetry.space_group_name_H-M   'P 1'
#
loop_
_entity.id
_entity.type
_entity.pdbx_description
1 polymer ?
#
loop_
_entity_poly.entity_id
_entity_poly.type
_entity_poly.pdbx_seq_one_letter_code
_entity_poly.pdbx_strand_id
1 'polypeptide(L)'
;MGILSVPIPVSPYHQTKAEDDNWVRERYSKVPILGPVAAGGPHAALDPPSDDEVMRAFLKAHPLKSGIPFLYDVQRNDVRIVKEKIADYVDPPRFYPLIGPAQLHHAHYKCTVYYSEIVYVGWPIPHSLVDEESVEVLYLDHNHLHMVGNVDGGNDTPY
;
A
#
# COMPACT_ATOMS: atom_id res chain seq x y z
N MET A 1 19.72 -18.16 16.62
CA MET A 1 19.77 -19.08 17.78
C MET A 1 20.76 -18.50 18.79
N GLY A 2 20.39 -18.43 20.08
CA GLY A 2 21.24 -17.86 21.12
C GLY A 2 22.34 -18.81 21.61
N ILE A 3 23.15 -18.34 22.56
CA ILE A 3 24.07 -19.18 23.33
C ILE A 3 23.23 -20.28 24.00
N LEU A 4 23.54 -21.56 23.73
CA LEU A 4 22.80 -22.77 24.16
C LEU A 4 21.56 -23.18 23.33
N SER A 5 21.39 -22.67 22.10
CA SER A 5 20.26 -23.06 21.22
C SER A 5 18.86 -22.77 21.79
N VAL A 6 18.78 -21.93 22.83
CA VAL A 6 17.51 -21.42 23.34
C VAL A 6 16.98 -20.38 22.34
N PRO A 7 15.70 -20.47 21.91
CA PRO A 7 15.11 -19.42 21.10
C PRO A 7 15.13 -18.12 21.89
N ILE A 8 15.75 -17.09 21.32
CA ILE A 8 15.74 -15.76 21.92
C ILE A 8 14.32 -15.22 21.70
N PRO A 9 13.55 -14.93 22.76
CA PRO A 9 12.22 -14.37 22.59
C PRO A 9 12.35 -13.03 21.86
N VAL A 10 11.67 -12.91 20.73
CA VAL A 10 11.48 -11.62 20.07
C VAL A 10 10.40 -10.87 20.84
N SER A 11 10.60 -9.57 21.07
CA SER A 11 9.53 -8.75 21.65
C SER A 11 8.30 -8.78 20.73
N PRO A 12 7.07 -8.74 21.26
CA PRO A 12 5.86 -8.68 20.44
C PRO A 12 5.90 -7.56 19.38
N TYR A 13 6.45 -6.38 19.73
CA TYR A 13 6.63 -5.27 18.79
C TYR A 13 7.48 -5.65 17.57
N HIS A 14 8.66 -6.24 17.79
CA HIS A 14 9.55 -6.67 16.70
C HIS A 14 8.95 -7.80 15.87
N GLN A 15 8.17 -8.70 16.47
CA GLN A 15 7.45 -9.74 15.73
C GLN A 15 6.38 -9.14 14.82
N THR A 16 5.47 -8.32 15.38
CA THR A 16 4.40 -7.67 14.61
C THR A 16 4.96 -6.81 13.49
N LYS A 17 6.02 -6.06 13.76
CA LYS A 17 6.70 -5.26 12.74
C LYS A 17 7.22 -6.12 11.57
N ALA A 18 7.86 -7.25 11.87
CA ALA A 18 8.36 -8.15 10.83
C ALA A 18 7.22 -8.79 10.02
N GLU A 19 6.10 -9.12 10.66
CA GLU A 19 4.89 -9.62 9.99
C GLU A 19 4.29 -8.55 9.07
N ASP A 20 4.15 -7.31 9.53
CA ASP A 20 3.66 -6.17 8.74
C ASP A 20 4.57 -5.85 7.55
N ASP A 21 5.89 -5.83 7.77
CA ASP A 21 6.88 -5.61 6.71
C ASP A 21 6.76 -6.70 5.65
N ASN A 22 6.57 -7.97 6.05
CA ASN A 22 6.42 -9.07 5.10
C ASN A 22 5.09 -9.00 4.34
N TRP A 23 3.99 -8.65 5.02
CA TRP A 23 2.68 -8.45 4.39
C TRP A 23 2.73 -7.38 3.29
N VAL A 24 3.33 -6.22 3.58
CA VAL A 24 3.50 -5.13 2.62
C VAL A 24 4.40 -5.55 1.47
N ARG A 25 5.48 -6.29 1.77
CA ARG A 25 6.41 -6.78 0.75
C ARG A 25 5.75 -7.74 -0.23
N GLU A 26 4.94 -8.68 0.28
CA GLU A 26 4.32 -9.70 -0.54
C GLU A 26 3.17 -9.15 -1.39
N ARG A 27 2.39 -8.21 -0.86
CA ARG A 27 1.17 -7.72 -1.52
C ARG A 27 1.34 -6.44 -2.33
N TYR A 28 2.08 -5.46 -1.82
CA TYR A 28 2.07 -4.09 -2.36
C TYR A 28 3.40 -3.65 -2.94
N SER A 29 4.52 -4.26 -2.51
CA SER A 29 5.86 -3.82 -2.97
C SER A 29 6.35 -4.50 -4.24
N LYS A 30 5.60 -5.49 -4.76
CA LYS A 30 5.95 -6.24 -5.97
C LYS A 30 5.11 -5.76 -7.15
N VAL A 31 5.79 -5.55 -8.26
CA VAL A 31 5.16 -5.22 -9.55
C VAL A 31 4.86 -6.52 -10.28
N PRO A 32 3.59 -6.87 -10.56
CA PRO A 32 3.27 -8.07 -11.30
C PRO A 32 3.72 -7.92 -12.76
N ILE A 33 4.24 -9.02 -13.31
CA ILE A 33 4.53 -9.18 -14.73
C ILE A 33 3.41 -10.04 -15.29
N LEU A 34 2.70 -9.50 -16.27
CA LEU A 34 1.57 -10.13 -16.94
C LEU A 34 1.95 -10.52 -18.37
N GLY A 35 1.16 -11.41 -18.94
CA GLY A 35 1.25 -11.76 -20.35
C GLY A 35 0.99 -10.57 -21.29
N PRO A 36 1.20 -10.77 -22.60
CA PRO A 36 0.97 -9.74 -23.60
C PRO A 36 -0.48 -9.28 -23.64
N VAL A 37 -0.67 -7.97 -23.83
CA VAL A 37 -2.00 -7.40 -24.01
C VAL A 37 -2.58 -7.93 -25.32
N ALA A 38 -3.80 -8.48 -25.27
CA ALA A 38 -4.50 -8.95 -26.46
C ALA A 38 -4.71 -7.80 -27.45
N ALA A 39 -4.49 -8.06 -28.75
CA ALA A 39 -4.64 -7.04 -29.78
C ALA A 39 -6.09 -6.50 -29.81
N GLY A 40 -6.25 -5.20 -29.47
CA GLY A 40 -7.56 -4.53 -29.40
C GLY A 40 -8.35 -4.78 -28.11
N GLY A 41 -7.78 -5.45 -27.11
CA GLY A 41 -8.37 -5.57 -25.77
C GLY A 41 -8.35 -4.24 -25.01
N PRO A 42 -9.22 -4.05 -24.01
CA PRO A 42 -9.17 -2.85 -23.19
C PRO A 42 -7.85 -2.80 -22.43
N HIS A 43 -7.12 -1.70 -22.57
CA HIS A 43 -5.97 -1.37 -21.73
C HIS A 43 -6.44 -0.91 -20.35
N ALA A 44 -7.26 -1.72 -19.68
CA ALA A 44 -7.75 -1.43 -18.34
C ALA A 44 -6.72 -1.91 -17.33
N ALA A 45 -6.35 -1.02 -16.41
CA ALA A 45 -5.52 -1.40 -15.27
C ALA A 45 -6.13 -2.57 -14.47
N LEU A 46 -5.26 -3.23 -13.69
CA LEU A 46 -5.67 -4.15 -12.63
C LEU A 46 -6.63 -3.50 -11.62
N ASP A 47 -7.03 -4.30 -10.64
CA ASP A 47 -7.91 -3.91 -9.56
C ASP A 47 -7.48 -2.59 -8.89
N PRO A 48 -8.47 -1.76 -8.48
CA PRO A 48 -8.19 -0.54 -7.73
C PRO A 48 -7.49 -0.84 -6.40
N PRO A 49 -6.83 0.15 -5.78
CA PRO A 49 -6.16 -0.03 -4.49
C PRO A 49 -7.13 -0.59 -3.45
N SER A 50 -6.66 -1.57 -2.68
CA SER A 50 -7.47 -2.18 -1.63
C SER A 50 -7.65 -1.23 -0.45
N ASP A 51 -8.71 -1.40 0.36
CA ASP A 51 -8.90 -0.57 1.56
C ASP A 51 -7.74 -0.73 2.55
N ASP A 52 -7.19 -1.94 2.70
CA ASP A 52 -6.00 -2.19 3.55
C ASP A 52 -4.78 -1.40 3.04
N GLU A 53 -4.61 -1.32 1.72
CA GLU A 53 -3.50 -0.59 1.12
C GLU A 53 -3.62 0.91 1.37
N VAL A 54 -4.81 1.47 1.15
CA VAL A 54 -5.10 2.87 1.43
C VAL A 54 -4.89 3.17 2.92
N MET A 55 -5.37 2.31 3.82
CA MET A 55 -5.21 2.50 5.26
C MET A 55 -3.76 2.38 5.71
N ARG A 56 -2.98 1.45 5.16
CA ARG A 56 -1.54 1.34 5.46
C ARG A 56 -0.77 2.55 4.94
N ALA A 57 -1.07 3.02 3.73
CA ALA A 57 -0.48 4.23 3.19
C ALA A 57 -0.84 5.46 4.04
N PHE A 58 -2.11 5.55 4.47
CA PHE A 58 -2.59 6.60 5.37
C PHE A 58 -1.84 6.60 6.70
N LEU A 59 -1.73 5.45 7.36
CA LEU A 59 -1.02 5.32 8.64
C LEU A 59 0.49 5.51 8.50
N LYS A 60 1.07 5.19 7.34
CA LYS A 60 2.48 5.46 7.04
C LYS A 60 2.76 6.95 6.86
N ALA A 61 1.87 7.66 6.17
CA ALA A 61 1.98 9.12 5.97
C ALA A 61 1.65 9.89 7.26
N HIS A 62 0.64 9.43 7.98
CA HIS A 62 0.14 10.01 9.22
C HIS A 62 0.14 8.97 10.35
N PRO A 63 1.33 8.64 10.90
CA PRO A 63 1.43 7.74 12.04
C PRO A 63 0.58 8.26 13.19
N LEU A 64 -0.17 7.37 13.84
CA LEU A 64 -0.87 7.70 15.07
C LEU A 64 0.19 8.07 16.12
N LYS A 65 0.19 9.34 16.54
CA LYS A 65 1.07 9.84 17.61
C LYS A 65 0.59 9.42 19.02
N SER A 66 -0.27 8.41 19.08
CA SER A 66 -0.78 7.81 20.31
C SER A 66 0.30 6.92 20.92
N GLY A 67 0.43 6.92 22.26
CA GLY A 67 1.41 6.03 22.90
C GLY A 67 1.65 6.25 24.38
N ILE A 68 1.15 7.34 24.97
CA ILE A 68 1.18 7.53 26.42
C ILE A 68 -0.26 7.62 26.92
N PRO A 69 -0.84 6.48 27.35
CA PRO A 69 -2.17 6.45 27.94
C PRO A 69 -2.35 7.55 28.97
N PHE A 70 -3.51 8.20 28.95
CA PHE A 70 -3.87 9.31 29.86
C PHE A 70 -3.10 10.63 29.68
N LEU A 71 -2.09 10.71 28.81
CA LEU A 71 -1.37 11.96 28.52
C LEU A 71 -1.76 12.56 27.18
N TYR A 72 -1.68 11.76 26.12
CA TYR A 72 -2.00 12.18 24.76
C TYR A 72 -2.43 10.96 23.95
N ASP A 73 -3.64 10.99 23.42
CA ASP A 73 -4.18 9.94 22.57
C ASP A 73 -4.87 10.55 21.34
N VAL A 74 -4.73 9.89 20.19
CA VAL A 74 -5.35 10.31 18.93
C VAL A 74 -6.15 9.14 18.41
N GLN A 75 -7.45 9.37 18.24
CA GLN A 75 -8.39 8.39 17.72
C GLN A 75 -8.93 8.88 16.38
N ARG A 76 -9.03 7.97 15.41
CA ARG A 76 -9.63 8.24 14.10
C ARG A 76 -10.78 7.27 13.89
N ASN A 77 -11.99 7.79 13.76
CA ASN A 77 -13.22 7.02 13.70
C ASN A 77 -13.96 7.28 12.38
N ASP A 78 -14.98 6.44 12.11
CA ASP A 78 -15.90 6.57 10.97
C ASP A 78 -15.21 6.75 9.61
N VAL A 79 -14.11 6.04 9.41
CA VAL A 79 -13.29 6.15 8.19
C VAL A 79 -14.11 5.74 6.95
N ARG A 80 -14.15 6.62 5.95
CA ARG A 80 -14.75 6.38 4.63
C ARG A 80 -13.73 6.67 3.55
N ILE A 81 -13.57 5.73 2.63
CA ILE A 81 -12.58 5.80 1.56
C ILE A 81 -13.30 5.94 0.23
N VAL A 82 -12.97 6.98 -0.53
CA VAL A 82 -13.44 7.20 -1.90
C VAL A 82 -12.24 7.09 -2.85
N LYS A 83 -12.34 6.23 -3.87
CA LYS A 83 -11.25 5.94 -4.80
C LYS A 83 -11.64 6.41 -6.20
N GLU A 84 -10.79 7.22 -6.80
CA GLU A 84 -11.00 7.81 -8.12
C GLU A 84 -9.81 7.46 -9.02
N LYS A 85 -10.06 6.91 -10.21
CA LYS A 85 -9.01 6.65 -11.21
C LYS A 85 -8.74 7.93 -11.98
N ILE A 86 -7.52 8.49 -11.84
CA ILE A 86 -7.14 9.75 -12.49
C ILE A 86 -6.61 9.50 -13.89
N ALA A 87 -5.73 8.51 -14.03
CA ALA A 87 -5.06 8.21 -15.28
C ALA A 87 -4.80 6.71 -15.42
N ASP A 88 -4.93 6.22 -16.64
CA ASP A 88 -4.78 4.82 -17.00
C ASP A 88 -4.20 4.76 -18.41
N TYR A 89 -2.91 4.44 -18.54
CA TYR A 89 -2.22 4.42 -19.83
C TYR A 89 -1.04 3.45 -19.86
N VAL A 90 -0.67 3.05 -21.08
CA VAL A 90 0.40 2.09 -21.34
C VAL A 90 1.53 2.79 -22.11
N ASP A 91 2.74 2.66 -21.59
CA ASP A 91 3.95 3.18 -22.23
C ASP A 91 4.32 2.35 -23.49
N PRO A 92 5.07 2.94 -24.44
CA PRO A 92 5.60 2.19 -25.56
C PRO A 92 6.54 1.07 -25.08
N PRO A 93 6.70 -0.04 -25.83
CA PRO A 93 7.56 -1.15 -25.44
C PRO A 93 9.00 -0.71 -25.19
N ARG A 94 9.56 -1.14 -24.05
CA ARG A 94 10.96 -0.90 -23.66
C ARG A 94 11.63 -2.20 -23.24
N PHE A 95 12.94 -2.21 -23.24
CA PHE A 95 13.73 -3.35 -22.76
C PHE A 95 14.06 -3.19 -21.27
N TYR A 96 13.61 -4.12 -20.45
CA TYR A 96 13.92 -4.20 -19.02
C TYR A 96 14.94 -5.32 -18.77
N PRO A 97 16.12 -5.05 -18.18
CA PRO A 97 17.21 -6.04 -18.12
C PRO A 97 16.88 -7.42 -17.50
N LEU A 98 15.97 -7.48 -16.53
CA LEU A 98 15.59 -8.74 -15.84
C LEU A 98 14.27 -9.35 -16.35
N ILE A 99 13.52 -8.65 -17.20
CA ILE A 99 12.19 -9.08 -17.69
C ILE A 99 12.22 -9.32 -19.21
N GLY A 100 13.01 -8.53 -19.95
CA GLY A 100 13.02 -8.50 -21.41
C GLY A 100 12.16 -7.36 -21.98
N PRO A 101 11.70 -7.48 -23.23
CA PRO A 101 10.81 -6.50 -23.85
C PRO A 101 9.44 -6.49 -23.17
N ALA A 102 9.08 -5.37 -22.56
CA ALA A 102 7.80 -5.19 -21.88
C ALA A 102 7.26 -3.77 -22.03
N GLN A 103 5.95 -3.63 -21.88
CA GLN A 103 5.25 -2.36 -21.75
C GLN A 103 4.90 -2.13 -20.29
N LEU A 104 5.12 -0.91 -19.82
CA LEU A 104 4.71 -0.51 -18.47
C LEU A 104 3.31 0.08 -18.54
N HIS A 105 2.41 -0.45 -17.73
CA HIS A 105 1.06 0.05 -17.56
C HIS A 105 1.00 0.86 -16.26
N HIS A 106 0.69 2.13 -16.40
CA HIS A 106 0.49 3.07 -15.31
C HIS A 106 -0.98 3.23 -14.97
N ALA A 107 -1.33 3.02 -13.71
CA ALA A 107 -2.65 3.33 -13.18
C ALA A 107 -2.53 4.22 -11.95
N HIS A 108 -3.00 5.45 -12.07
CA HIS A 108 -2.93 6.46 -11.02
C HIS A 108 -4.29 6.62 -10.34
N TYR A 109 -4.31 6.42 -9.03
CA TYR A 109 -5.52 6.54 -8.21
C TYR A 109 -5.37 7.67 -7.20
N LYS A 110 -6.45 8.46 -7.07
CA LYS A 110 -6.65 9.38 -5.95
C LYS A 110 -7.58 8.70 -4.96
N CYS A 111 -7.09 8.50 -3.75
CA CYS A 111 -7.86 7.96 -2.65
C CYS A 111 -8.11 9.07 -1.64
N THR A 112 -9.36 9.44 -1.43
CA THR A 112 -9.75 10.43 -0.42
C THR A 112 -10.30 9.70 0.80
N VAL A 113 -9.68 9.93 1.94
CA VAL A 113 -10.03 9.34 3.24
C VAL A 113 -10.72 10.41 4.07
N TYR A 114 -11.99 10.21 4.35
CA TYR A 114 -12.78 11.03 5.27
C TYR A 114 -12.81 10.31 6.63
N TYR A 115 -12.58 11.04 7.72
CA TYR A 115 -12.62 10.46 9.07
C TYR A 115 -12.92 11.55 10.12
N SER A 116 -13.37 11.13 11.29
CA SER A 116 -13.44 11.99 12.47
C SER A 116 -12.20 11.79 13.33
N GLU A 117 -11.49 12.86 13.67
CA GLU A 117 -10.33 12.83 14.56
C GLU A 117 -10.69 13.36 15.94
N ILE A 118 -10.38 12.57 16.98
CA ILE A 118 -10.51 12.99 18.37
C ILE A 118 -9.13 12.94 19.00
N VAL A 119 -8.66 14.10 19.45
CA VAL A 119 -7.40 14.23 20.18
C VAL A 119 -7.71 14.45 21.65
N TYR A 120 -7.32 13.49 22.49
CA TYR A 120 -7.41 13.59 23.93
C TYR A 120 -6.09 14.12 24.48
N VAL A 121 -6.15 15.28 25.13
CA VAL A 121 -5.01 15.91 25.80
C VAL A 121 -5.24 15.82 27.30
N GLY A 122 -4.42 15.05 28.01
CA GLY A 122 -4.53 14.83 29.45
C GLY A 122 -3.73 15.82 30.32
N TRP A 123 -2.83 16.61 29.73
CA TRP A 123 -1.97 17.57 30.45
C TRP A 123 -1.61 18.77 29.57
N PRO A 124 -1.49 20.01 30.10
CA PRO A 124 -1.58 20.42 31.51
C PRO A 124 -3.01 20.58 32.04
N ILE A 125 -3.98 20.78 31.14
CA ILE A 125 -5.41 20.86 31.46
C ILE A 125 -6.12 19.83 30.59
N PRO A 126 -6.82 18.84 31.17
CA PRO A 126 -7.52 17.82 30.39
C PRO A 126 -8.59 18.44 29.48
N HIS A 127 -8.51 18.17 28.18
CA HIS A 127 -9.52 18.54 27.19
C HIS A 127 -9.48 17.60 25.98
N SER A 128 -10.54 17.61 25.20
CA SER A 128 -10.64 16.89 23.92
C SER A 128 -10.84 17.88 22.78
N LEU A 129 -10.09 17.68 21.69
CA LEU A 129 -10.31 18.36 20.42
C LEU A 129 -11.00 17.37 19.49
N VAL A 130 -12.09 17.80 18.85
CA VAL A 130 -12.86 16.98 17.92
C VAL A 130 -12.88 17.69 16.58
N ASP A 131 -12.44 16.99 15.55
CA ASP A 131 -12.58 17.38 14.16
C ASP A 131 -13.44 16.32 13.45
N GLU A 132 -14.67 16.67 13.08
CA GLU A 132 -15.64 15.74 12.50
C GLU A 132 -15.49 15.60 10.98
N GLU A 133 -14.77 16.51 10.33
CA GLU A 133 -14.68 16.63 8.87
C GLU A 133 -13.22 16.54 8.38
N SER A 134 -12.38 15.76 9.06
CA SER A 134 -11.00 15.56 8.62
C SER A 134 -10.96 14.81 7.29
N VAL A 135 -10.14 15.31 6.36
CA VAL A 135 -9.97 14.74 5.02
C VAL A 135 -8.50 14.64 4.67
N GLU A 136 -8.11 13.46 4.18
CA GLU A 136 -6.76 13.24 3.65
C GLU A 136 -6.84 12.71 2.22
N VAL A 137 -5.96 13.20 1.33
CA VAL A 137 -5.91 12.77 -0.07
C VAL A 137 -4.58 12.07 -0.33
N LEU A 138 -4.66 10.79 -0.67
CA LEU A 138 -3.53 9.92 -0.97
C LEU A 138 -3.50 9.62 -2.46
N TYR A 139 -2.32 9.73 -3.07
CA TYR A 139 -2.09 9.30 -4.44
C TYR A 139 -1.38 7.94 -4.41
N LEU A 140 -2.02 6.93 -5.00
CA LEU A 140 -1.52 5.56 -5.08
C LEU A 140 -1.38 5.14 -6.53
N ASP A 141 -0.21 4.57 -6.85
CA ASP A 141 0.14 4.17 -8.21
C ASP A 141 0.19 2.64 -8.29
N HIS A 142 -0.66 2.06 -9.13
CA HIS A 142 -0.64 0.65 -9.47
C HIS A 142 0.04 0.49 -10.82
N ASN A 143 1.33 0.13 -10.77
CA ASN A 143 2.10 -0.13 -11.96
C ASN A 143 2.25 -1.63 -12.16
N HIS A 144 2.15 -2.09 -13.41
CA HIS A 144 2.43 -3.47 -13.78
C HIS A 144 3.02 -3.55 -15.18
N LEU A 145 3.70 -4.67 -15.46
CA LEU A 145 4.38 -4.87 -16.74
C LEU A 145 3.60 -5.86 -17.60
N HIS A 146 3.51 -5.59 -18.89
CA HIS A 146 3.03 -6.54 -19.90
C HIS A 146 4.20 -6.97 -20.78
N MET A 147 4.45 -8.27 -20.87
CA MET A 147 5.46 -8.79 -21.79
C MET A 147 5.06 -8.52 -23.25
N VAL A 148 6.02 -8.20 -24.12
CA VAL A 148 5.76 -7.93 -25.54
C VAL A 148 6.68 -8.75 -26.43
N GLY A 149 6.10 -9.34 -27.47
CA GLY A 149 6.82 -10.18 -28.43
C GLY A 149 6.78 -11.66 -28.04
N ASN A 150 7.47 -12.48 -28.82
CA ASN A 150 7.59 -13.92 -28.57
C ASN A 150 8.68 -14.18 -27.52
N VAL A 151 8.40 -13.82 -26.27
CA VAL A 151 9.29 -14.06 -25.13
C VAL A 151 8.97 -15.44 -24.54
N ASP A 152 9.95 -16.33 -24.56
CA ASP A 152 9.85 -17.66 -23.97
C ASP A 152 10.17 -17.54 -22.47
N GLY A 153 9.16 -17.66 -21.62
CA GLY A 153 9.30 -17.55 -20.15
C GLY A 153 10.10 -18.71 -19.54
N GLY A 154 10.33 -19.78 -20.32
CA GLY A 154 10.93 -21.02 -19.85
C GLY A 154 9.90 -21.94 -19.16
N ASN A 155 10.27 -23.21 -18.98
CA ASN A 155 9.34 -24.27 -18.55
C ASN A 155 8.72 -24.10 -17.15
N ASP A 156 9.17 -23.13 -16.34
CA ASP A 156 8.73 -22.92 -14.95
C ASP A 156 8.05 -21.55 -14.73
N THR A 157 7.63 -20.85 -15.78
CA THR A 157 6.81 -19.63 -15.64
C THR A 157 5.31 -19.95 -15.67
N PRO A 158 4.47 -19.23 -14.90
CA PRO A 158 3.01 -19.36 -14.97
C PRO A 158 2.40 -18.74 -16.25
N TYR A 159 3.24 -18.38 -17.23
CA TYR A 159 2.90 -17.82 -18.53
C TYR A 159 3.67 -18.54 -19.62
#